data_AF-A0A840NP59-F1
#
_entry.id   AF-A0A840NP59-F1
#
_cell.length_a   1.000
_cell.length_b   1.000
_cell.length_c   1.000
_cell.angle_alpha   90.00
_cell.angle_beta   90.00
_cell.angle_gamma   90.00
#
_symmetry.space_group_name_H-M   'P 1'
#
loop_
_entity.id
_entity.type
_entity.pdbx_description
1 polymer ?
#
loop_
_entity_poly.entity_id
_entity_poly.type
_entity_poly.pdbx_seq_one_letter_code
_entity_poly.pdbx_strand_id
1 'polypeptide(L)'
;SGQPQQLPEHGEALTVLDVSDLTGNGPISVRLGSYGEGGVGRDALTDPVVIAEAALPGGPAPALGSKAAYDGNHWGNGGGSWSVAMGQNSVSAVDAVAVGAASTASGEQSLAVGYRSSSKGCLRKESEYAVCGAIAVGTDSVAEGKGALAVGFWAQADVAGAVALGYKAKALEDGGVAIGYLAQATAPSAIALGHDAKALKDGGVAIGSGASVEATWSIALGNDAKALKDGGIAIGKEASGDGAFSIALGNKAQALQAGGVAIGKGAVSSSVGGVALGSESVASRASGVAGYDPAQNAASTASGAAWTSGLGALSVGNVASGQTRQITGVAAGSEDTDAVNVAQLKALEKLVRGEWELSVNGENETAVGAGSIVDFVAKNDNLTIEKDNN
;
A
#
# COMPACT_ATOMS: atom_id res chain seq x y z
N SER A 1 -23.75 -67.95 53.18
CA SER A 1 -22.27 -67.98 53.22
C SER A 1 -21.81 -68.59 51.91
N GLY A 2 -21.01 -67.98 51.05
CA GLY A 2 -20.13 -66.83 51.18
C GLY A 2 -18.75 -67.23 50.62
N GLN A 3 -18.46 -66.76 49.39
CA GLN A 3 -17.13 -66.54 48.78
C GLN A 3 -16.32 -67.77 48.29
N PRO A 4 -15.36 -67.60 47.36
CA PRO A 4 -15.42 -66.85 46.09
C PRO A 4 -14.73 -67.62 44.93
N GLN A 5 -15.01 -67.27 43.67
CA GLN A 5 -14.03 -67.43 42.60
C GLN A 5 -13.91 -66.18 41.73
N GLN A 6 -12.64 -65.82 41.60
CA GLN A 6 -11.90 -64.76 40.92
C GLN A 6 -12.51 -64.10 39.66
N LEU A 7 -12.28 -62.79 39.59
CA LEU A 7 -12.24 -61.94 38.40
C LEU A 7 -11.38 -62.55 37.28
N PRO A 8 -11.68 -62.23 36.00
CA PRO A 8 -10.85 -61.19 35.37
C PRO A 8 -11.58 -60.22 34.43
N GLU A 9 -10.94 -59.05 34.36
CA GLU A 9 -10.73 -58.18 33.20
C GLU A 9 -11.76 -57.12 32.76
N HIS A 10 -11.20 -55.91 32.77
CA HIS A 10 -11.69 -54.62 32.31
C HIS A 10 -12.33 -54.66 30.92
N GLY A 11 -13.57 -54.16 30.85
CA GLY A 11 -14.19 -53.68 29.63
C GLY A 11 -15.02 -52.45 29.95
N GLU A 12 -14.69 -51.30 29.35
CA GLU A 12 -15.54 -50.11 29.38
C GLU A 12 -16.92 -50.48 28.81
N ALA A 13 -17.96 -50.37 29.63
CA ALA A 13 -19.33 -50.59 29.18
C ALA A 13 -19.80 -49.36 28.40
N LEU A 14 -19.54 -49.33 27.09
CA LEU A 14 -20.28 -48.47 26.17
C LEU A 14 -21.73 -49.00 26.17
N THR A 15 -22.64 -48.30 26.84
CA THR A 15 -24.06 -48.65 26.79
C THR A 15 -24.59 -48.22 25.43
N VAL A 16 -24.60 -49.13 24.45
CA VAL A 16 -25.34 -48.93 23.20
C VAL A 16 -26.81 -49.01 23.57
N LEU A 17 -27.50 -47.87 23.53
CA LEU A 17 -28.95 -47.82 23.71
C LEU A 17 -29.58 -48.41 22.43
N ASP A 18 -30.12 -49.61 22.50
CA ASP A 18 -30.93 -50.16 21.42
C ASP A 18 -32.30 -49.46 21.42
N VAL A 19 -32.57 -48.72 20.35
CA VAL A 19 -33.72 -47.80 20.25
C VAL A 19 -34.95 -48.51 19.67
N SER A 20 -34.89 -49.82 19.44
CA SER A 20 -35.95 -50.59 18.77
C SER A 20 -37.21 -50.85 19.62
N ASP A 21 -37.20 -50.58 20.93
CA ASP A 21 -38.34 -50.87 21.84
C ASP A 21 -39.15 -49.64 22.29
N LEU A 22 -38.88 -48.45 21.75
CA LEU A 22 -39.61 -47.23 22.11
C LEU A 22 -40.91 -47.10 21.30
N THR A 23 -42.00 -47.66 21.81
CA THR A 23 -43.34 -47.64 21.18
C THR A 23 -44.26 -46.51 21.66
N GLY A 24 -43.73 -45.45 22.28
CA GLY A 24 -44.52 -44.34 22.83
C GLY A 24 -44.32 -43.00 22.10
N ASN A 25 -45.42 -42.33 21.74
CA ASN A 25 -45.47 -41.00 21.10
C ASN A 25 -45.12 -39.82 22.03
N GLY A 26 -44.19 -39.98 22.96
CA GLY A 26 -43.73 -38.93 23.88
C GLY A 26 -42.31 -38.44 23.59
N PRO A 27 -41.93 -37.21 24.02
CA PRO A 27 -40.58 -36.70 23.82
C PRO A 27 -39.55 -37.56 24.57
N ILE A 28 -38.53 -38.05 23.85
CA ILE A 28 -37.45 -38.87 24.40
C ILE A 28 -36.36 -37.93 24.94
N SER A 29 -36.13 -37.95 26.25
CA SER A 29 -35.03 -37.22 26.89
C SER A 29 -33.84 -38.15 27.11
N VAL A 30 -32.76 -37.97 26.36
CA VAL A 30 -31.50 -38.72 26.57
C VAL A 30 -30.63 -37.96 27.58
N ARG A 31 -30.31 -38.61 28.71
CA ARG A 31 -29.38 -38.08 29.72
C ARG A 31 -27.98 -38.65 29.47
N LEU A 32 -27.01 -37.79 29.14
CA LEU A 32 -25.60 -38.14 29.21
C LEU A 32 -25.04 -37.55 30.51
N GLY A 33 -24.87 -38.39 31.53
CA GLY A 33 -24.16 -38.03 32.75
C GLY A 33 -22.70 -38.44 32.62
N SER A 34 -21.75 -37.52 32.84
CA SER A 34 -20.36 -37.88 33.09
C SER A 34 -20.23 -38.43 34.51
N TYR A 35 -19.95 -39.72 34.67
CA TYR A 35 -19.51 -40.27 35.95
C TYR A 35 -17.99 -40.10 36.06
N GLY A 36 -17.54 -39.13 36.85
CA GLY A 36 -16.19 -39.12 37.40
C GLY A 36 -16.19 -39.93 38.70
N GLU A 37 -15.40 -41.00 38.78
CA GLU A 37 -15.18 -41.67 40.06
C GLU A 37 -14.33 -40.78 40.98
N GLY A 38 -14.92 -40.38 42.11
CA GLY A 38 -14.18 -39.83 43.24
C GLY A 38 -14.77 -38.53 43.80
N GLY A 39 -15.62 -38.65 44.81
CA GLY A 39 -15.74 -37.66 45.89
C GLY A 39 -16.65 -36.45 45.65
N VAL A 40 -17.78 -36.46 46.37
CA VAL A 40 -18.54 -35.28 46.85
C VAL A 40 -19.13 -34.35 45.77
N GLY A 41 -20.28 -34.75 45.22
CA GLY A 41 -21.11 -33.88 44.39
C GLY A 41 -22.02 -32.96 45.21
N ARG A 42 -21.84 -31.64 45.03
CA ARG A 42 -22.92 -30.65 44.99
C ARG A 42 -22.47 -29.50 44.08
N ASP A 43 -22.85 -29.59 42.81
CA ASP A 43 -23.44 -28.49 42.05
C ASP A 43 -24.00 -29.09 40.76
N ALA A 44 -25.31 -29.32 40.80
CA ALA A 44 -26.07 -29.67 39.62
C ALA A 44 -26.07 -28.46 38.68
N LEU A 45 -25.61 -28.63 37.44
CA LEU A 45 -26.03 -27.77 36.34
C LEU A 45 -27.55 -27.92 36.24
N THR A 46 -28.29 -26.92 36.72
CA THR A 46 -29.76 -26.96 36.89
C THR A 46 -30.57 -26.66 35.63
N ASP A 47 -29.95 -26.50 34.47
CA ASP A 47 -30.70 -26.33 33.21
C ASP A 47 -30.37 -27.48 32.25
N PRO A 48 -31.38 -28.28 31.82
CA PRO A 48 -31.16 -29.32 30.82
C PRO A 48 -30.79 -28.66 29.48
N VAL A 49 -29.60 -28.94 28.97
CA VAL A 49 -29.28 -28.66 27.56
C VAL A 49 -30.03 -29.68 26.72
N VAL A 50 -31.12 -29.26 26.10
CA VAL A 50 -31.84 -30.06 25.10
C VAL A 50 -31.04 -30.00 23.80
N ILE A 51 -30.36 -31.08 23.43
CA ILE A 51 -29.47 -31.12 22.25
C ILE A 51 -30.19 -31.61 20.98
N ALA A 52 -31.34 -32.29 21.11
CA ALA A 52 -32.19 -32.64 19.96
C ALA A 52 -33.61 -33.02 20.41
N GLU A 53 -34.61 -32.60 19.65
CA GLU A 53 -35.94 -33.22 19.63
C GLU A 53 -35.95 -34.16 18.40
N ALA A 54 -36.43 -35.39 18.49
CA ALA A 54 -36.46 -36.28 17.33
C ALA A 54 -37.80 -36.10 16.60
N ALA A 55 -37.77 -35.75 15.31
CA ALA A 55 -39.00 -35.74 14.49
C ALA A 55 -39.35 -37.15 14.00
N LEU A 56 -40.65 -37.42 13.91
CA LEU A 56 -41.25 -38.64 13.37
C LEU A 56 -40.91 -38.84 11.88
N PRO A 57 -40.88 -40.10 11.39
CA PRO A 57 -40.60 -40.40 9.99
C PRO A 57 -41.69 -39.80 9.09
N GLY A 58 -41.30 -38.83 8.24
CA GLY A 58 -42.19 -38.17 7.28
C GLY A 58 -42.62 -36.73 7.63
N GLY A 59 -42.16 -36.15 8.73
CA GLY A 59 -42.33 -34.72 9.08
C GLY A 59 -41.00 -33.96 9.15
N PRO A 60 -40.99 -32.61 9.13
CA PRO A 60 -39.76 -31.83 9.15
C PRO A 60 -38.97 -32.07 10.45
N ALA A 61 -37.71 -32.48 10.32
CA ALA A 61 -36.77 -32.63 11.43
C ALA A 61 -36.37 -31.27 12.03
N PRO A 62 -36.09 -31.18 13.33
CA PRO A 62 -35.88 -29.91 13.99
C PRO A 62 -34.54 -29.32 13.57
N ALA A 63 -34.66 -28.18 12.90
CA ALA A 63 -33.60 -27.23 12.74
C ALA A 63 -33.38 -26.48 14.07
N LEU A 64 -32.13 -26.19 14.44
CA LEU A 64 -31.85 -25.07 15.34
C LEU A 64 -32.16 -23.77 14.56
N GLY A 65 -33.43 -23.38 14.57
CA GLY A 65 -34.01 -22.27 13.82
C GLY A 65 -34.72 -22.73 12.54
N SER A 66 -36.00 -22.41 12.40
CA SER A 66 -37.05 -22.99 11.53
C SER A 66 -36.80 -23.45 10.07
N LYS A 67 -35.59 -23.43 9.48
CA LYS A 67 -35.24 -24.05 8.17
C LYS A 67 -33.75 -24.34 7.96
N ALA A 68 -33.05 -24.97 8.90
CA ALA A 68 -31.63 -25.31 8.71
C ALA A 68 -31.20 -26.61 9.37
N ALA A 69 -30.85 -27.60 8.55
CA ALA A 69 -29.99 -28.71 8.93
C ALA A 69 -29.41 -29.32 7.64
N TYR A 70 -28.10 -29.58 7.63
CA TYR A 70 -27.60 -30.85 7.14
C TYR A 70 -26.25 -31.15 7.82
N ASP A 71 -26.15 -32.31 8.45
CA ASP A 71 -24.93 -33.10 8.64
C ASP A 71 -25.18 -34.36 7.80
N GLY A 72 -24.20 -34.79 7.03
CA GLY A 72 -24.40 -35.72 5.92
C GLY A 72 -24.96 -37.08 6.36
N ASN A 73 -26.22 -37.38 6.06
CA ASN A 73 -26.66 -38.38 5.06
C ASN A 73 -28.20 -38.52 5.08
N HIS A 74 -28.79 -38.65 3.88
CA HIS A 74 -30.19 -38.87 3.49
C HIS A 74 -31.34 -37.87 3.82
N TRP A 75 -31.62 -37.00 2.82
CA TRP A 75 -32.91 -36.35 2.47
C TRP A 75 -33.23 -34.97 3.07
N GLY A 76 -32.30 -34.01 2.95
CA GLY A 76 -32.55 -32.57 3.11
C GLY A 76 -32.41 -31.82 1.78
N ASN A 77 -33.17 -30.74 1.60
CA ASN A 77 -33.28 -29.97 0.35
C ASN A 77 -32.03 -29.12 -0.01
N GLY A 78 -30.85 -29.51 0.48
CA GLY A 78 -29.52 -28.96 0.16
C GLY A 78 -28.67 -30.08 -0.42
N GLY A 79 -28.53 -30.12 -1.74
CA GLY A 79 -28.02 -31.26 -2.51
C GLY A 79 -26.49 -31.42 -2.52
N GLY A 80 -25.80 -31.14 -1.41
CA GLY A 80 -24.34 -31.24 -1.34
C GLY A 80 -23.84 -32.27 -0.33
N SER A 81 -23.07 -33.27 -0.78
CA SER A 81 -22.32 -34.17 0.12
C SER A 81 -21.43 -33.35 1.07
N TRP A 82 -21.37 -33.73 2.35
CA TRP A 82 -20.50 -33.13 3.39
C TRP A 82 -20.67 -31.61 3.63
N SER A 83 -21.91 -31.12 3.65
CA SER A 83 -22.23 -29.71 3.86
C SER A 83 -22.77 -29.39 5.25
N VAL A 84 -22.69 -28.13 5.70
CA VAL A 84 -23.32 -27.59 6.92
C VAL A 84 -24.23 -26.40 6.55
N ALA A 85 -25.47 -26.40 7.02
CA ALA A 85 -26.40 -25.27 6.88
C ALA A 85 -27.15 -24.97 8.20
N MET A 86 -26.97 -23.78 8.76
CA MET A 86 -27.56 -23.31 10.03
C MET A 86 -28.19 -21.91 9.87
N GLY A 87 -29.39 -21.67 10.42
CA GLY A 87 -30.13 -20.40 10.32
C GLY A 87 -31.24 -20.37 9.25
N GLN A 88 -32.34 -19.63 9.51
CA GLN A 88 -33.50 -19.60 8.61
C GLN A 88 -33.11 -19.19 7.18
N ASN A 89 -33.52 -20.00 6.19
CA ASN A 89 -33.22 -19.79 4.76
C ASN A 89 -31.72 -19.82 4.41
N SER A 90 -30.89 -20.50 5.21
CA SER A 90 -29.51 -20.75 4.80
C SER A 90 -29.45 -21.78 3.66
N VAL A 91 -28.46 -21.64 2.78
CA VAL A 91 -28.22 -22.52 1.63
C VAL A 91 -26.76 -22.93 1.62
N SER A 92 -26.48 -24.22 1.54
CA SER A 92 -25.11 -24.76 1.42
C SER A 92 -25.01 -25.78 0.27
N ALA A 93 -23.94 -25.68 -0.52
CA ALA A 93 -23.57 -26.61 -1.59
C ALA A 93 -22.68 -27.76 -1.08
N VAL A 94 -22.13 -28.58 -1.98
CA VAL A 94 -21.20 -29.69 -1.64
C VAL A 94 -19.98 -29.14 -0.90
N ASP A 95 -19.54 -29.82 0.16
CA ASP A 95 -18.36 -29.47 0.97
C ASP A 95 -18.38 -28.04 1.55
N ALA A 96 -19.55 -27.39 1.59
CA ALA A 96 -19.69 -25.99 1.98
C ALA A 96 -20.32 -25.81 3.37
N VAL A 97 -20.12 -24.64 3.96
CA VAL A 97 -20.62 -24.28 5.29
C VAL A 97 -21.36 -22.94 5.22
N ALA A 98 -22.65 -22.93 5.57
CA ALA A 98 -23.48 -21.74 5.67
C ALA A 98 -24.07 -21.59 7.08
N VAL A 99 -23.73 -20.51 7.79
CA VAL A 99 -24.18 -20.26 9.18
C VAL A 99 -24.72 -18.83 9.32
N GLY A 100 -26.01 -18.68 9.58
CA GLY A 100 -26.68 -17.39 9.73
C GLY A 100 -28.00 -17.35 8.97
N ALA A 101 -28.96 -16.52 9.41
CA ALA A 101 -30.20 -16.36 8.68
C ALA A 101 -29.93 -15.78 7.26
N ALA A 102 -30.48 -16.43 6.24
CA ALA A 102 -30.29 -16.12 4.82
C ALA A 102 -28.84 -16.17 4.32
N SER A 103 -27.93 -16.88 5.00
CA SER A 103 -26.57 -17.09 4.49
C SER A 103 -26.57 -18.07 3.30
N THR A 104 -25.72 -17.86 2.30
CA THR A 104 -25.66 -18.69 1.09
C THR A 104 -24.21 -19.05 0.78
N ALA A 105 -23.84 -20.31 0.94
CA ALA A 105 -22.57 -20.89 0.50
C ALA A 105 -22.84 -21.78 -0.73
N SER A 106 -22.90 -21.20 -1.93
CA SER A 106 -23.32 -21.91 -3.15
C SER A 106 -22.16 -22.50 -3.97
N GLY A 107 -20.92 -22.19 -3.61
CA GLY A 107 -19.71 -22.78 -4.21
C GLY A 107 -19.31 -24.06 -3.52
N GLU A 108 -18.66 -24.97 -4.26
CA GLU A 108 -18.01 -26.12 -3.62
C GLU A 108 -16.88 -25.61 -2.70
N GLN A 109 -16.75 -26.19 -1.50
CA GLN A 109 -15.76 -25.77 -0.47
C GLN A 109 -15.91 -24.31 0.00
N SER A 110 -17.09 -23.70 -0.17
CA SER A 110 -17.33 -22.31 0.25
C SER A 110 -17.78 -22.19 1.72
N LEU A 111 -17.50 -21.04 2.34
CA LEU A 111 -17.87 -20.72 3.72
C LEU A 111 -18.65 -19.40 3.73
N ALA A 112 -19.87 -19.39 4.24
CA ALA A 112 -20.70 -18.19 4.45
C ALA A 112 -21.16 -18.12 5.91
N VAL A 113 -20.66 -17.14 6.67
CA VAL A 113 -21.03 -16.96 8.08
C VAL A 113 -21.53 -15.54 8.34
N GLY A 114 -22.75 -15.39 8.86
CA GLY A 114 -23.38 -14.10 9.16
C GLY A 114 -24.72 -13.91 8.44
N TYR A 115 -25.54 -12.97 8.93
CA TYR A 115 -26.84 -12.65 8.33
C TYR A 115 -26.65 -12.20 6.87
N ARG A 116 -27.31 -12.87 5.92
CA ARG A 116 -27.21 -12.59 4.48
C ARG A 116 -25.78 -12.61 3.89
N SER A 117 -24.85 -13.33 4.53
CA SER A 117 -23.53 -13.59 3.93
C SER A 117 -23.67 -14.47 2.68
N SER A 118 -22.87 -14.22 1.65
CA SER A 118 -22.92 -14.96 0.38
C SER A 118 -21.53 -15.31 -0.10
N SER A 119 -21.20 -16.60 -0.17
CA SER A 119 -20.01 -17.11 -0.84
C SER A 119 -20.39 -18.01 -2.02
N LYS A 120 -19.90 -17.67 -3.23
CA LYS A 120 -20.24 -18.39 -4.46
C LYS A 120 -19.08 -19.17 -5.06
N GLY A 121 -17.85 -18.64 -5.00
CA GLY A 121 -16.67 -19.33 -5.53
C GLY A 121 -16.84 -19.80 -6.98
N CYS A 122 -16.60 -21.09 -7.23
CA CYS A 122 -17.01 -21.76 -8.46
C CYS A 122 -17.76 -23.07 -8.23
N LEU A 123 -18.47 -23.52 -9.26
CA LEU A 123 -18.96 -24.89 -9.35
C LEU A 123 -17.86 -25.77 -9.96
N ARG A 124 -17.57 -26.93 -9.37
CA ARG A 124 -16.59 -27.87 -9.91
C ARG A 124 -17.00 -28.34 -11.30
N LYS A 125 -16.05 -28.28 -12.24
CA LYS A 125 -16.12 -29.04 -13.49
C LYS A 125 -15.35 -30.34 -13.29
N GLU A 126 -15.91 -31.46 -13.73
CA GLU A 126 -15.41 -32.82 -13.45
C GLU A 126 -13.93 -33.08 -13.84
N SER A 127 -13.28 -32.19 -14.61
CA SER A 127 -11.92 -32.38 -15.14
C SER A 127 -10.82 -31.50 -14.51
N GLU A 128 -11.08 -30.73 -13.44
CA GLU A 128 -10.06 -29.83 -12.86
C GLU A 128 -10.09 -29.91 -11.31
N TYR A 129 -8.92 -30.17 -10.69
CA TYR A 129 -8.69 -29.98 -9.24
C TYR A 129 -8.65 -28.48 -8.91
N ALA A 130 -9.72 -27.76 -9.25
CA ALA A 130 -9.82 -26.33 -8.99
C ALA A 130 -10.25 -26.12 -7.53
N VAL A 131 -9.43 -25.44 -6.74
CA VAL A 131 -9.85 -24.87 -5.44
C VAL A 131 -10.97 -23.87 -5.75
N CYS A 132 -12.21 -24.25 -5.47
CA CYS A 132 -13.39 -23.43 -5.77
C CYS A 132 -13.90 -22.63 -4.57
N GLY A 133 -13.32 -22.83 -3.39
CA GLY A 133 -13.76 -22.19 -2.16
C GLY A 133 -13.72 -20.67 -2.22
N ALA A 134 -14.74 -20.04 -1.65
CA ALA A 134 -14.79 -18.62 -1.34
C ALA A 134 -15.27 -18.48 0.11
N ILE A 135 -14.80 -17.45 0.80
CA ILE A 135 -15.07 -17.25 2.23
C ILE A 135 -15.74 -15.88 2.40
N ALA A 136 -16.98 -15.88 2.88
CA ALA A 136 -17.74 -14.68 3.26
C ALA A 136 -18.07 -14.76 4.76
N VAL A 137 -17.50 -13.88 5.58
CA VAL A 137 -17.73 -13.85 7.04
C VAL A 137 -18.10 -12.44 7.49
N GLY A 138 -19.34 -12.25 7.92
CA GLY A 138 -19.90 -10.98 8.34
C GLY A 138 -21.28 -10.75 7.74
N THR A 139 -22.09 -9.91 8.38
CA THR A 139 -23.41 -9.56 7.86
C THR A 139 -23.29 -8.89 6.50
N ASP A 140 -24.08 -9.37 5.54
CA ASP A 140 -24.10 -8.91 4.15
C ASP A 140 -22.71 -8.92 3.48
N SER A 141 -21.79 -9.78 3.93
CA SER A 141 -20.51 -10.01 3.25
C SER A 141 -20.72 -10.83 1.98
N VAL A 142 -19.96 -10.52 0.92
CA VAL A 142 -20.10 -11.15 -0.40
C VAL A 142 -18.73 -11.55 -0.92
N ALA A 143 -18.53 -12.84 -1.19
CA ALA A 143 -17.36 -13.39 -1.86
C ALA A 143 -17.80 -14.20 -3.09
N GLU A 144 -17.78 -13.59 -4.28
CA GLU A 144 -18.28 -14.22 -5.50
C GLU A 144 -17.21 -15.01 -6.26
N GLY A 145 -15.97 -14.53 -6.28
CA GLY A 145 -14.90 -15.12 -7.08
C GLY A 145 -14.29 -16.40 -6.52
N LYS A 146 -13.66 -17.20 -7.40
CA LYS A 146 -12.85 -18.36 -7.03
C LYS A 146 -11.71 -17.95 -6.09
N GLY A 147 -11.62 -18.53 -4.90
CA GLY A 147 -10.60 -18.19 -3.90
C GLY A 147 -10.81 -16.82 -3.25
N ALA A 148 -11.96 -16.15 -3.45
CA ALA A 148 -12.22 -14.84 -2.88
C ALA A 148 -12.43 -14.91 -1.36
N LEU A 149 -11.99 -13.87 -0.66
CA LEU A 149 -12.10 -13.72 0.80
C LEU A 149 -12.77 -12.38 1.12
N ALA A 150 -13.96 -12.40 1.69
CA ALA A 150 -14.68 -11.24 2.19
C ALA A 150 -14.96 -11.39 3.69
N VAL A 151 -14.33 -10.61 4.54
CA VAL A 151 -14.50 -10.67 6.00
C VAL A 151 -14.79 -9.28 6.55
N GLY A 152 -15.96 -9.11 7.16
CA GLY A 152 -16.45 -7.83 7.70
C GLY A 152 -17.86 -7.52 7.24
N PHE A 153 -18.53 -6.62 7.96
CA PHE A 153 -19.87 -6.16 7.61
C PHE A 153 -19.83 -5.42 6.26
N TRP A 154 -20.61 -5.87 5.27
CA TRP A 154 -20.58 -5.36 3.89
C TRP A 154 -19.22 -5.48 3.16
N ALA A 155 -18.32 -6.37 3.60
CA ALA A 155 -17.12 -6.67 2.82
C ALA A 155 -17.49 -7.35 1.48
N GLN A 156 -16.86 -6.95 0.38
CA GLN A 156 -17.20 -7.41 -0.96
C GLN A 156 -15.95 -7.79 -1.76
N ALA A 157 -15.87 -9.05 -2.20
CA ALA A 157 -14.82 -9.61 -3.03
C ALA A 157 -15.44 -10.33 -4.25
N ASP A 158 -15.53 -9.66 -5.40
CA ASP A 158 -16.37 -10.12 -6.53
C ASP A 158 -15.62 -11.05 -7.51
N VAL A 159 -14.30 -10.95 -7.60
CA VAL A 159 -13.51 -11.61 -8.65
C VAL A 159 -12.52 -12.62 -8.04
N ALA A 160 -11.99 -13.50 -8.88
CA ALA A 160 -11.04 -14.53 -8.47
C ALA A 160 -9.84 -13.93 -7.71
N GLY A 161 -9.45 -14.57 -6.61
CA GLY A 161 -8.34 -14.12 -5.77
C GLY A 161 -8.53 -12.79 -5.05
N ALA A 162 -9.70 -12.15 -5.14
CA ALA A 162 -9.97 -10.89 -4.47
C ALA A 162 -10.02 -11.05 -2.93
N VAL A 163 -9.45 -10.10 -2.20
CA VAL A 163 -9.41 -10.09 -0.73
C VAL A 163 -10.00 -8.78 -0.22
N ALA A 164 -11.12 -8.85 0.50
CA ALA A 164 -11.77 -7.73 1.17
C ALA A 164 -11.89 -8.00 2.67
N LEU A 165 -11.15 -7.26 3.51
CA LEU A 165 -11.15 -7.41 4.97
C LEU A 165 -11.45 -6.08 5.65
N GLY A 166 -12.63 -5.94 6.26
CA GLY A 166 -13.07 -4.75 6.98
C GLY A 166 -14.50 -4.33 6.67
N TYR A 167 -15.05 -3.39 7.46
CA TYR A 167 -16.37 -2.82 7.19
C TYR A 167 -16.37 -2.13 5.82
N LYS A 168 -17.26 -2.56 4.91
CA LYS A 168 -17.36 -2.03 3.55
C LYS A 168 -16.04 -2.06 2.74
N ALA A 169 -15.12 -2.97 3.05
CA ALA A 169 -13.95 -3.20 2.20
C ALA A 169 -14.42 -3.76 0.84
N LYS A 170 -13.85 -3.27 -0.28
CA LYS A 170 -14.25 -3.64 -1.64
C LYS A 170 -13.05 -4.02 -2.48
N ALA A 171 -12.99 -5.28 -2.91
CA ALA A 171 -12.07 -5.80 -3.90
C ALA A 171 -12.88 -6.31 -5.11
N LEU A 172 -12.99 -5.49 -6.15
CA LEU A 172 -14.00 -5.70 -7.21
C LEU A 172 -13.42 -6.28 -8.51
N GLU A 173 -12.11 -6.41 -8.59
CA GLU A 173 -11.39 -6.80 -9.81
C GLU A 173 -10.32 -7.85 -9.49
N ASP A 174 -9.80 -8.50 -10.53
CA ASP A 174 -8.86 -9.63 -10.41
C ASP A 174 -7.62 -9.30 -9.57
N GLY A 175 -7.33 -10.14 -8.57
CA GLY A 175 -6.21 -9.94 -7.65
C GLY A 175 -6.29 -8.71 -6.74
N GLY A 176 -7.46 -8.05 -6.65
CA GLY A 176 -7.65 -6.87 -5.80
C GLY A 176 -7.53 -7.19 -4.31
N VAL A 177 -6.81 -6.37 -3.54
CA VAL A 177 -6.66 -6.53 -2.08
C VAL A 177 -7.10 -5.24 -1.39
N ALA A 178 -8.24 -5.28 -0.72
CA ALA A 178 -8.80 -4.18 0.08
C ALA A 178 -8.86 -4.57 1.57
N ILE A 179 -8.03 -3.95 2.41
CA ILE A 179 -7.97 -4.25 3.84
C ILE A 179 -8.12 -2.93 4.63
N GLY A 180 -9.21 -2.81 5.38
CA GLY A 180 -9.52 -1.63 6.20
C GLY A 180 -11.00 -1.21 6.12
N TYR A 181 -11.40 -0.34 7.04
CA TYR A 181 -12.72 0.32 7.00
C TYR A 181 -12.83 1.16 5.72
N LEU A 182 -13.80 0.89 4.85
CA LEU A 182 -14.01 1.58 3.55
C LEU A 182 -12.86 1.46 2.54
N ALA A 183 -11.92 0.51 2.72
CA ALA A 183 -10.84 0.29 1.75
C ALA A 183 -11.40 -0.15 0.39
N GLN A 184 -10.84 0.37 -0.71
CA GLN A 184 -11.34 0.16 -2.08
C GLN A 184 -10.20 -0.17 -3.05
N ALA A 185 -10.14 -1.43 -3.47
CA ALA A 185 -9.31 -1.94 -4.54
C ALA A 185 -10.23 -2.33 -5.72
N THR A 186 -10.61 -1.34 -6.54
CA THR A 186 -11.67 -1.50 -7.56
C THR A 186 -11.12 -1.60 -8.99
N ALA A 187 -9.85 -1.94 -9.12
CA ALA A 187 -9.16 -2.10 -10.40
C ALA A 187 -8.28 -3.36 -10.37
N PRO A 188 -7.92 -3.93 -11.53
CA PRO A 188 -7.10 -5.13 -11.58
C PRO A 188 -5.76 -4.95 -10.84
N SER A 189 -5.33 -5.98 -10.11
CA SER A 189 -4.09 -5.99 -9.32
C SER A 189 -3.93 -4.81 -8.34
N ALA A 190 -5.03 -4.14 -7.97
CA ALA A 190 -5.01 -3.00 -7.07
C ALA A 190 -4.86 -3.43 -5.60
N ILE A 191 -4.08 -2.67 -4.83
CA ILE A 191 -3.88 -2.92 -3.39
C ILE A 191 -4.28 -1.66 -2.62
N ALA A 192 -5.29 -1.76 -1.76
CA ALA A 192 -5.77 -0.72 -0.87
C ALA A 192 -5.69 -1.21 0.59
N LEU A 193 -4.75 -0.67 1.38
CA LEU A 193 -4.56 -1.04 2.79
C LEU A 193 -4.67 0.21 3.69
N GLY A 194 -5.76 0.32 4.44
CA GLY A 194 -6.02 1.43 5.37
C GLY A 194 -7.47 1.88 5.41
N HIS A 195 -7.81 2.71 6.41
CA HIS A 195 -9.12 3.35 6.48
C HIS A 195 -9.33 4.28 5.27
N ASP A 196 -10.36 4.03 4.46
CA ASP A 196 -10.68 4.79 3.23
C ASP A 196 -9.51 4.85 2.22
N ALA A 197 -8.61 3.86 2.23
CA ALA A 197 -7.57 3.73 1.19
C ALA A 197 -8.21 3.37 -0.15
N LYS A 198 -7.76 4.00 -1.24
CA LYS A 198 -8.38 3.92 -2.57
C LYS A 198 -7.33 3.63 -3.63
N ALA A 199 -7.33 2.39 -4.14
CA ALA A 199 -6.60 2.01 -5.35
C ALA A 199 -7.61 1.79 -6.47
N LEU A 200 -7.85 2.84 -7.26
CA LEU A 200 -8.96 2.92 -8.22
C LEU A 200 -8.57 2.58 -9.66
N LYS A 201 -7.29 2.30 -9.90
CA LYS A 201 -6.69 2.07 -11.23
C LYS A 201 -5.76 0.87 -11.24
N ASP A 202 -5.56 0.34 -12.43
CA ASP A 202 -4.79 -0.88 -12.69
C ASP A 202 -3.38 -0.81 -12.07
N GLY A 203 -3.02 -1.86 -11.33
CA GLY A 203 -1.75 -1.97 -10.61
C GLY A 203 -1.49 -0.87 -9.56
N GLY A 204 -2.53 -0.16 -9.12
CA GLY A 204 -2.42 0.91 -8.13
C GLY A 204 -2.19 0.37 -6.72
N VAL A 205 -1.26 0.99 -5.98
CA VAL A 205 -0.97 0.62 -4.58
C VAL A 205 -1.21 1.81 -3.66
N ALA A 206 -2.31 1.78 -2.91
CA ALA A 206 -2.69 2.78 -1.91
C ALA A 206 -2.57 2.20 -0.49
N ILE A 207 -1.59 2.64 0.29
CA ILE A 207 -1.34 2.14 1.64
C ILE A 207 -1.30 3.32 2.61
N GLY A 208 -2.23 3.36 3.56
CA GLY A 208 -2.39 4.42 4.54
C GLY A 208 -3.84 4.93 4.60
N SER A 209 -4.22 5.53 5.73
CA SER A 209 -5.55 6.12 5.89
C SER A 209 -5.75 7.25 4.86
N GLY A 210 -6.77 7.16 4.02
CA GLY A 210 -7.08 8.14 2.97
C GLY A 210 -6.09 8.17 1.80
N ALA A 211 -5.13 7.23 1.72
CA ALA A 211 -4.22 7.14 0.57
C ALA A 211 -5.02 6.90 -0.72
N SER A 212 -4.69 7.59 -1.80
CA SER A 212 -5.44 7.55 -3.07
C SER A 212 -4.52 7.38 -4.27
N VAL A 213 -4.80 6.36 -5.08
CA VAL A 213 -4.23 6.15 -6.40
C VAL A 213 -5.33 6.29 -7.45
N GLU A 214 -5.22 7.35 -8.26
CA GLU A 214 -6.21 7.74 -9.26
C GLU A 214 -5.73 7.51 -10.70
N ALA A 215 -4.52 6.96 -10.87
CA ALA A 215 -3.88 6.67 -12.16
C ALA A 215 -3.18 5.30 -12.19
N THR A 216 -2.91 4.77 -13.37
CA THR A 216 -2.37 3.40 -13.53
C THR A 216 -0.93 3.30 -13.06
N TRP A 217 -0.54 2.11 -12.58
CA TRP A 217 0.84 1.76 -12.18
C TRP A 217 1.47 2.75 -11.19
N SER A 218 0.65 3.28 -10.29
CA SER A 218 1.02 4.36 -9.38
C SER A 218 0.99 3.90 -7.92
N ILE A 219 1.78 4.57 -7.08
CA ILE A 219 1.98 4.18 -5.67
C ILE A 219 1.72 5.39 -4.77
N ALA A 220 0.80 5.24 -3.81
CA ALA A 220 0.55 6.18 -2.73
C ALA A 220 0.75 5.49 -1.38
N LEU A 221 1.81 5.83 -0.64
CA LEU A 221 2.15 5.25 0.65
C LEU A 221 2.23 6.35 1.73
N GLY A 222 1.24 6.40 2.61
CA GLY A 222 1.17 7.38 3.70
C GLY A 222 -0.27 7.86 3.93
N ASN A 223 -0.53 8.43 5.10
CA ASN A 223 -1.83 9.06 5.37
C ASN A 223 -2.08 10.21 4.39
N ASP A 224 -3.18 10.14 3.65
CA ASP A 224 -3.58 11.10 2.62
C ASP A 224 -2.54 11.32 1.50
N ALA A 225 -1.65 10.34 1.26
CA ALA A 225 -0.76 10.34 0.10
C ALA A 225 -1.57 10.18 -1.20
N LYS A 226 -1.17 10.87 -2.27
CA LYS A 226 -1.91 10.90 -3.54
C LYS A 226 -0.99 10.70 -4.74
N ALA A 227 -1.32 9.73 -5.58
CA ALA A 227 -0.72 9.58 -6.91
C ALA A 227 -1.80 9.76 -7.98
N LEU A 228 -1.76 10.89 -8.68
CA LEU A 228 -2.88 11.38 -9.50
C LEU A 228 -2.70 11.16 -11.00
N LYS A 229 -1.47 10.82 -11.44
CA LYS A 229 -1.11 10.59 -12.86
C LYS A 229 -0.27 9.35 -13.02
N ASP A 230 -0.28 8.80 -14.23
CA ASP A 230 0.27 7.48 -14.54
C ASP A 230 1.75 7.38 -14.12
N GLY A 231 2.11 6.26 -13.48
CA GLY A 231 3.46 6.04 -12.95
C GLY A 231 3.87 6.97 -11.81
N GLY A 232 2.92 7.72 -11.21
CA GLY A 232 3.20 8.62 -10.10
C GLY A 232 3.51 7.86 -8.81
N ILE A 233 4.54 8.32 -8.09
CA ILE A 233 4.94 7.78 -6.79
C ILE A 233 4.81 8.89 -5.75
N ALA A 234 4.02 8.65 -4.71
CA ALA A 234 3.82 9.54 -3.57
C ALA A 234 4.03 8.77 -2.26
N ILE A 235 5.11 9.06 -1.55
CA ILE A 235 5.48 8.37 -0.32
C ILE A 235 5.68 9.39 0.81
N GLY A 236 4.84 9.33 1.84
CA GLY A 236 4.82 10.24 2.97
C GLY A 236 3.42 10.79 3.23
N LYS A 237 3.15 11.23 4.47
CA LYS A 237 1.88 11.87 4.82
C LYS A 237 1.64 13.09 3.93
N GLU A 238 0.49 13.16 3.27
CA GLU A 238 0.12 14.25 2.34
C GLU A 238 1.11 14.45 1.17
N ALA A 239 1.92 13.44 0.81
CA ALA A 239 2.76 13.50 -0.38
C ALA A 239 1.88 13.45 -1.65
N SER A 240 2.26 14.16 -2.71
CA SER A 240 1.48 14.28 -3.94
C SER A 240 2.36 14.11 -5.19
N GLY A 241 2.15 13.01 -5.92
CA GLY A 241 2.70 12.76 -7.25
C GLY A 241 1.67 13.15 -8.31
N ASP A 242 1.61 14.44 -8.65
CA ASP A 242 0.58 15.01 -9.53
C ASP A 242 0.99 15.01 -11.01
N GLY A 243 2.29 14.85 -11.29
CA GLY A 243 2.82 14.71 -12.63
C GLY A 243 2.87 13.25 -13.10
N ALA A 244 2.73 13.02 -14.41
CA ALA A 244 2.99 11.70 -14.99
C ALA A 244 4.46 11.31 -14.75
N PHE A 245 4.69 10.07 -14.32
CA PHE A 245 6.02 9.54 -13.98
C PHE A 245 6.77 10.39 -12.94
N SER A 246 6.04 11.05 -12.05
CA SER A 246 6.61 11.92 -11.02
C SER A 246 6.91 11.16 -9.72
N ILE A 247 7.85 11.67 -8.92
CA ILE A 247 8.25 11.08 -7.65
C ILE A 247 8.20 12.14 -6.56
N ALA A 248 7.30 11.96 -5.58
CA ALA A 248 7.20 12.76 -4.37
C ALA A 248 7.50 11.90 -3.14
N LEU A 249 8.61 12.16 -2.46
CA LEU A 249 9.08 11.40 -1.30
C LEU A 249 9.30 12.33 -0.10
N GLY A 250 8.41 12.28 0.88
CA GLY A 250 8.46 13.07 2.11
C GLY A 250 7.09 13.59 2.53
N ASN A 251 6.93 13.95 3.81
CA ASN A 251 5.69 14.59 4.27
C ASN A 251 5.45 15.89 3.48
N LYS A 252 4.29 16.01 2.84
CA LYS A 252 3.93 17.15 1.98
C LYS A 252 4.88 17.39 0.79
N ALA A 253 5.65 16.40 0.36
CA ALA A 253 6.42 16.50 -0.87
C ALA A 253 5.46 16.56 -2.08
N GLN A 254 5.75 17.41 -3.06
CA GLN A 254 4.88 17.64 -4.22
C GLN A 254 5.68 17.62 -5.52
N ALA A 255 5.39 16.65 -6.38
CA ALA A 255 5.94 16.57 -7.72
C ALA A 255 4.83 16.89 -8.72
N LEU A 256 4.73 18.18 -9.10
CA LEU A 256 3.54 18.75 -9.72
C LEU A 256 3.48 18.57 -11.24
N GLN A 257 4.61 18.25 -11.87
CA GLN A 257 4.76 18.24 -13.33
C GLN A 257 5.36 16.91 -13.80
N ALA A 258 5.17 16.60 -15.10
CA ALA A 258 5.65 15.35 -15.68
C ALA A 258 7.17 15.16 -15.48
N GLY A 259 7.57 13.97 -15.04
CA GLY A 259 8.95 13.64 -14.70
C GLY A 259 9.54 14.44 -13.53
N GLY A 260 8.72 15.19 -12.79
CA GLY A 260 9.17 15.96 -11.64
C GLY A 260 9.57 15.05 -10.48
N VAL A 261 10.62 15.42 -9.77
CA VAL A 261 11.11 14.70 -8.59
C VAL A 261 11.19 15.67 -7.40
N ALA A 262 10.51 15.35 -6.31
CA ALA A 262 10.51 16.12 -5.06
C ALA A 262 10.84 15.19 -3.89
N ILE A 263 12.04 15.33 -3.32
CA ILE A 263 12.53 14.47 -2.25
C ILE A 263 12.86 15.32 -1.03
N GLY A 264 12.06 15.18 0.02
CA GLY A 264 12.18 15.90 1.30
C GLY A 264 10.82 16.41 1.78
N LYS A 265 10.69 16.63 3.10
CA LYS A 265 9.50 17.25 3.68
C LYS A 265 9.25 18.62 3.03
N GLY A 266 8.07 18.83 2.46
CA GLY A 266 7.69 20.08 1.81
C GLY A 266 8.48 20.42 0.55
N ALA A 267 9.25 19.47 -0.02
CA ALA A 267 9.92 19.70 -1.30
C ALA A 267 8.89 19.84 -2.43
N VAL A 268 9.10 20.78 -3.36
CA VAL A 268 8.19 21.03 -4.49
C VAL A 268 8.96 21.05 -5.81
N SER A 269 8.65 20.13 -6.71
CA SER A 269 9.05 20.22 -8.11
C SER A 269 7.87 20.71 -8.94
N SER A 270 7.97 21.93 -9.47
CA SER A 270 6.91 22.61 -10.22
C SER A 270 7.25 22.85 -11.69
N SER A 271 8.34 22.25 -12.18
CA SER A 271 8.74 22.30 -13.58
C SER A 271 8.84 20.90 -14.18
N VAL A 272 8.53 20.75 -15.46
CA VAL A 272 8.69 19.48 -16.19
C VAL A 272 10.15 19.01 -16.08
N GLY A 273 10.36 17.77 -15.62
CA GLY A 273 11.68 17.21 -15.37
C GLY A 273 12.50 17.89 -14.27
N GLY A 274 11.91 18.80 -13.49
CA GLY A 274 12.60 19.48 -12.40
C GLY A 274 12.84 18.56 -11.21
N VAL A 275 13.94 18.79 -10.47
CA VAL A 275 14.32 17.97 -9.31
C VAL A 275 14.51 18.86 -8.08
N ALA A 276 13.63 18.75 -7.09
CA ALA A 276 13.76 19.40 -5.79
C ALA A 276 14.31 18.41 -4.77
N LEU A 277 15.52 18.64 -4.27
CA LEU A 277 16.22 17.75 -3.35
C LEU A 277 16.49 18.44 -2.00
N GLY A 278 15.93 17.88 -0.93
CA GLY A 278 16.00 18.41 0.44
C GLY A 278 14.68 19.01 0.92
N SER A 279 14.51 19.09 2.24
CA SER A 279 13.29 19.65 2.85
C SER A 279 13.07 21.09 2.41
N GLU A 280 11.83 21.42 2.00
CA GLU A 280 11.42 22.75 1.55
C GLU A 280 12.15 23.24 0.28
N SER A 281 12.89 22.38 -0.44
CA SER A 281 13.51 22.74 -1.72
C SER A 281 12.46 22.95 -2.80
N VAL A 282 12.69 23.91 -3.71
CA VAL A 282 11.77 24.22 -4.81
C VAL A 282 12.51 24.22 -6.14
N ALA A 283 12.08 23.36 -7.06
CA ALA A 283 12.54 23.31 -8.45
C ALA A 283 11.48 23.87 -9.39
N SER A 284 11.61 25.16 -9.71
CA SER A 284 10.64 25.93 -10.51
C SER A 284 11.21 26.53 -11.79
N ARG A 285 12.47 26.22 -12.13
CA ARG A 285 13.09 26.66 -13.37
C ARG A 285 12.91 25.58 -14.43
N ALA A 286 12.26 25.95 -15.55
CA ALA A 286 12.03 25.07 -16.69
C ALA A 286 13.32 24.80 -17.48
N SER A 287 13.21 23.94 -18.50
CA SER A 287 14.24 23.79 -19.53
C SER A 287 14.35 25.04 -20.41
N GLY A 288 15.46 25.19 -21.11
CA GLY A 288 15.70 26.27 -22.07
C GLY A 288 16.06 27.61 -21.40
N VAL A 289 16.39 27.61 -20.11
CA VAL A 289 16.74 28.84 -19.40
C VAL A 289 18.22 29.14 -19.63
N ALA A 290 18.51 30.31 -20.19
CA ALA A 290 19.88 30.81 -20.34
C ALA A 290 20.50 31.13 -18.98
N GLY A 291 21.76 30.72 -18.80
CA GLY A 291 22.58 31.03 -17.64
C GLY A 291 23.01 32.49 -17.62
N TYR A 292 23.57 32.93 -16.49
CA TYR A 292 24.13 34.27 -16.36
C TYR A 292 25.51 34.34 -17.02
N ASP A 293 25.74 35.38 -17.83
CA ASP A 293 27.03 35.69 -18.48
C ASP A 293 27.64 36.95 -17.86
N PRO A 294 28.76 36.84 -17.11
CA PRO A 294 29.46 37.98 -16.52
C PRO A 294 29.96 39.02 -17.54
N ALA A 295 30.27 38.62 -18.78
CA ALA A 295 30.74 39.56 -19.81
C ALA A 295 29.61 40.49 -20.29
N GLN A 296 28.36 40.02 -20.19
CA GLN A 296 27.15 40.75 -20.61
C GLN A 296 26.41 41.38 -19.42
N ASN A 297 26.75 40.96 -18.19
CA ASN A 297 25.99 41.29 -16.97
C ASN A 297 24.49 41.00 -17.13
N ALA A 298 24.17 39.91 -17.83
CA ALA A 298 22.81 39.53 -18.23
C ALA A 298 22.73 38.02 -18.49
N ALA A 299 21.56 37.54 -18.94
CA ALA A 299 21.44 36.18 -19.45
C ALA A 299 22.30 36.01 -20.72
N SER A 300 22.98 34.88 -20.85
CA SER A 300 23.87 34.59 -21.96
C SER A 300 23.11 34.54 -23.28
N THR A 301 23.70 35.15 -24.31
CA THR A 301 23.29 34.97 -25.72
C THR A 301 24.03 33.80 -26.40
N ALA A 302 25.00 33.19 -25.72
CA ALA A 302 25.70 32.03 -26.22
C ALA A 302 24.79 30.79 -26.20
N SER A 303 24.90 29.97 -27.24
CA SER A 303 24.18 28.70 -27.37
C SER A 303 25.02 27.53 -26.87
N GLY A 304 24.36 26.42 -26.53
CA GLY A 304 25.01 25.17 -26.14
C GLY A 304 24.70 24.76 -24.71
N ALA A 305 25.02 23.52 -24.36
CA ALA A 305 24.61 22.89 -23.10
C ALA A 305 25.22 23.54 -21.84
N ALA A 306 26.38 24.21 -21.97
CA ALA A 306 27.00 24.97 -20.87
C ALA A 306 26.25 26.28 -20.56
N TRP A 307 25.57 26.86 -21.55
CA TRP A 307 24.95 28.19 -21.43
C TRP A 307 23.43 28.15 -21.30
N THR A 308 22.76 27.12 -21.82
CA THR A 308 21.29 26.99 -21.77
C THR A 308 20.88 25.59 -21.32
N SER A 309 20.00 25.50 -20.31
CA SER A 309 19.57 24.21 -19.76
C SER A 309 18.77 23.37 -20.77
N GLY A 310 19.04 22.07 -20.85
CA GLY A 310 18.23 21.15 -21.65
C GLY A 310 16.98 20.62 -20.93
N LEU A 311 16.99 20.60 -19.60
CA LEU A 311 15.94 20.03 -18.74
C LEU A 311 15.58 21.01 -17.62
N GLY A 312 14.50 20.70 -16.89
CA GLY A 312 14.14 21.41 -15.66
C GLY A 312 15.28 21.36 -14.64
N ALA A 313 15.40 22.41 -13.83
CA ALA A 313 16.55 22.54 -12.93
C ALA A 313 16.52 21.54 -11.77
N LEU A 314 17.71 21.12 -11.36
CA LEU A 314 17.95 20.58 -10.01
C LEU A 314 18.06 21.75 -9.02
N SER A 315 17.27 21.72 -7.96
CA SER A 315 17.30 22.69 -6.88
C SER A 315 17.50 21.99 -5.54
N VAL A 316 18.48 22.46 -4.78
CA VAL A 316 18.77 21.99 -3.41
C VAL A 316 18.28 22.98 -2.35
N GLY A 317 17.38 23.90 -2.70
CA GLY A 317 16.89 24.92 -1.78
C GLY A 317 15.70 25.71 -2.33
N ASN A 318 15.34 26.76 -1.63
CA ASN A 318 14.32 27.71 -2.02
C ASN A 318 14.84 29.12 -1.71
N VAL A 319 15.34 29.79 -2.75
CA VAL A 319 15.95 31.12 -2.62
C VAL A 319 14.91 32.18 -2.24
N ALA A 320 13.66 32.01 -2.68
CA ALA A 320 12.57 32.95 -2.36
C ALA A 320 12.25 32.99 -0.85
N SER A 321 12.55 31.91 -0.12
CA SER A 321 12.43 31.81 1.34
C SER A 321 13.78 31.84 2.08
N GLY A 322 14.89 32.13 1.39
CA GLY A 322 16.23 32.16 1.98
C GLY A 322 16.81 30.79 2.37
N GLN A 323 16.18 29.69 1.95
CA GLN A 323 16.61 28.33 2.25
C GLN A 323 17.66 27.86 1.25
N THR A 324 18.94 28.06 1.53
CA THR A 324 20.05 27.59 0.69
C THR A 324 20.84 26.46 1.36
N ARG A 325 21.55 25.65 0.57
CA ARG A 325 22.41 24.58 1.05
C ARG A 325 23.80 24.67 0.44
N GLN A 326 24.79 24.21 1.19
CA GLN A 326 26.10 23.91 0.63
C GLN A 326 26.06 22.54 -0.06
N ILE A 327 26.67 22.45 -1.24
CA ILE A 327 26.92 21.19 -1.93
C ILE A 327 28.38 20.82 -1.67
N THR A 328 28.62 19.81 -0.85
CA THR A 328 29.98 19.36 -0.45
C THR A 328 30.37 18.09 -1.18
N GLY A 329 31.68 17.80 -1.28
CA GLY A 329 32.17 16.60 -1.97
C GLY A 329 32.19 16.68 -3.50
N VAL A 330 32.11 17.90 -4.04
CA VAL A 330 32.20 18.16 -5.48
C VAL A 330 33.67 18.17 -5.92
N ALA A 331 34.08 17.18 -6.72
CA ALA A 331 35.39 17.15 -7.35
C ALA A 331 35.57 18.33 -8.34
N ALA A 332 36.80 18.62 -8.75
CA ALA A 332 37.04 19.69 -9.72
C ALA A 332 36.39 19.32 -11.06
N GLY A 333 35.67 20.26 -11.67
CA GLY A 333 35.07 20.07 -12.98
C GLY A 333 36.12 19.89 -14.08
N SER A 334 35.82 19.03 -15.04
CA SER A 334 36.64 18.70 -16.21
C SER A 334 36.06 19.25 -17.52
N GLU A 335 34.73 19.32 -17.63
CA GLU A 335 34.01 19.84 -18.79
C GLU A 335 33.30 21.16 -18.47
N ASP A 336 32.92 21.93 -19.49
CA ASP A 336 32.25 23.24 -19.33
C ASP A 336 30.90 23.17 -18.60
N THR A 337 30.29 21.98 -18.52
CA THR A 337 29.00 21.74 -17.85
C THR A 337 29.14 21.28 -16.39
N ASP A 338 30.36 21.04 -15.91
CA ASP A 338 30.59 20.56 -14.55
C ASP A 338 30.46 21.70 -13.53
N ALA A 339 30.04 21.36 -12.31
CA ALA A 339 30.04 22.32 -11.22
C ALA A 339 31.48 22.69 -10.83
N VAL A 340 31.78 23.99 -10.80
CA VAL A 340 33.05 24.51 -10.29
C VAL A 340 33.09 24.40 -8.78
N ASN A 341 34.15 23.82 -8.22
CA ASN A 341 34.35 23.75 -6.77
C ASN A 341 35.19 24.93 -6.23
N VAL A 342 35.22 25.07 -4.89
CA VAL A 342 35.91 26.19 -4.22
C VAL A 342 37.44 26.16 -4.47
N ALA A 343 38.04 25.00 -4.69
CA ALA A 343 39.48 24.89 -4.95
C ALA A 343 39.85 25.47 -6.33
N GLN A 344 39.05 25.20 -7.36
CA GLN A 344 39.21 25.79 -8.69
C GLN A 344 39.07 27.32 -8.64
N LEU A 345 38.07 27.83 -7.91
CA LEU A 345 37.87 29.27 -7.77
C LEU A 345 39.05 29.96 -7.05
N LYS A 346 39.61 29.35 -5.99
CA LYS A 346 40.80 29.87 -5.30
C LYS A 346 42.05 29.85 -6.18
N ALA A 347 42.22 28.80 -6.99
CA ALA A 347 43.33 28.73 -7.95
C ALA A 347 43.21 29.84 -9.00
N LEU A 348 42.00 30.10 -9.51
CA LEU A 348 41.72 31.22 -10.41
C LEU A 348 41.97 32.57 -9.72
N GLU A 349 41.52 32.75 -8.49
CA GLU A 349 41.79 33.98 -7.72
C GLU A 349 43.29 34.25 -7.63
N LYS A 350 44.12 33.23 -7.37
CA LYS A 350 45.58 33.36 -7.35
C LYS A 350 46.16 33.76 -8.71
N LEU A 351 45.59 33.25 -9.81
CA LEU A 351 46.03 33.58 -11.16
C LEU A 351 45.65 35.02 -11.53
N VAL A 352 44.42 35.45 -11.21
CA VAL A 352 43.91 36.79 -11.53
C VAL A 352 44.53 37.86 -10.63
N ARG A 353 44.79 37.53 -9.35
CA ARG A 353 45.61 38.36 -8.47
C ARG A 353 47.11 38.28 -8.81
N GLY A 354 47.50 37.29 -9.61
CA GLY A 354 48.87 37.05 -10.02
C GLY A 354 49.47 38.33 -10.57
N GLU A 355 50.48 38.80 -9.87
CA GLU A 355 51.22 40.00 -10.21
C GLU A 355 51.86 39.78 -11.58
N TRP A 356 51.67 40.74 -12.49
CA TRP A 356 52.56 40.82 -13.65
C TRP A 356 53.77 41.66 -13.23
N GLU A 357 54.97 41.20 -13.58
CA GLU A 357 56.20 41.92 -13.23
C GLU A 357 56.45 43.03 -14.26
N LEU A 358 56.63 44.26 -13.79
CA LEU A 358 57.12 45.38 -14.59
C LEU A 358 58.63 45.48 -14.40
N SER A 359 59.40 45.35 -15.47
CA SER A 359 60.84 45.66 -15.48
C SER A 359 61.14 46.79 -16.46
N VAL A 360 62.24 47.51 -16.19
CA VAL A 360 62.75 48.56 -17.08
C VAL A 360 64.13 48.15 -17.55
N ASN A 361 64.29 47.97 -18.86
CA ASN A 361 65.51 47.46 -19.49
C ASN A 361 65.96 46.07 -18.98
N GLY A 362 65.02 45.23 -18.56
CA GLY A 362 65.32 43.92 -17.98
C GLY A 362 65.81 43.96 -16.52
N GLU A 363 65.74 45.12 -15.88
CA GLU A 363 66.18 45.34 -14.49
C GLU A 363 64.99 45.79 -13.61
N ASN A 364 65.10 45.56 -12.30
CA ASN A 364 64.15 45.99 -11.26
C ASN A 364 62.70 45.50 -11.47
N GLU A 365 62.53 44.19 -11.64
CA GLU A 365 61.20 43.55 -11.67
C GLU A 365 60.36 43.98 -10.45
N THR A 366 59.19 44.53 -10.74
CA THR A 366 58.23 44.99 -9.74
C THR A 366 56.88 44.34 -10.00
N ALA A 367 56.43 43.55 -9.03
CA ALA A 367 55.13 42.93 -9.01
C ALA A 367 54.01 43.97 -9.07
N VAL A 368 53.18 43.94 -10.12
CA VAL A 368 51.98 44.76 -10.26
C VAL A 368 50.75 43.89 -10.05
N GLY A 369 50.23 43.91 -8.82
CA GLY A 369 49.00 43.22 -8.45
C GLY A 369 47.72 43.86 -8.98
N ALA A 370 46.62 43.10 -8.94
CA ALA A 370 45.30 43.60 -9.30
C ALA A 370 44.88 44.78 -8.41
N GLY A 371 44.53 45.91 -9.03
CA GLY A 371 44.16 47.15 -8.34
C GLY A 371 45.33 48.08 -7.99
N SER A 372 46.58 47.68 -8.29
CA SER A 372 47.74 48.56 -8.17
C SER A 372 47.70 49.68 -9.22
N ILE A 373 48.20 50.86 -8.83
CA ILE A 373 48.41 51.98 -9.76
C ILE A 373 49.86 51.91 -10.24
N VAL A 374 50.05 51.83 -11.55
CA VAL A 374 51.35 52.05 -12.19
C VAL A 374 51.39 53.49 -12.67
N ASP A 375 52.23 54.29 -12.03
CA ASP A 375 52.44 55.69 -12.39
C ASP A 375 53.71 55.82 -13.23
N PHE A 376 53.57 56.32 -14.46
CA PHE A 376 54.68 56.50 -15.39
C PHE A 376 55.14 57.96 -15.37
N VAL A 377 56.31 58.22 -14.79
CA VAL A 377 56.88 59.57 -14.64
C VAL A 377 58.13 59.72 -15.51
N ALA A 378 58.13 60.73 -16.39
CA ALA A 378 59.32 61.12 -17.15
C ALA A 378 60.26 61.97 -16.27
N LYS A 379 61.54 61.61 -16.21
CA LYS A 379 62.55 62.34 -15.42
C LYS A 379 63.05 63.63 -16.09
N ASN A 380 62.79 63.82 -17.38
CA ASN A 380 63.18 64.99 -18.15
C ASN A 380 62.21 65.19 -19.32
N ASP A 381 62.36 66.32 -20.00
CA ASP A 381 61.46 66.73 -21.09
C ASP A 381 61.73 66.01 -22.42
N ASN A 382 62.68 65.06 -22.46
CA ASN A 382 62.98 64.29 -23.68
C ASN A 382 61.96 63.18 -23.95
N LEU A 383 61.08 62.87 -22.99
CA LEU A 383 59.98 61.91 -23.14
C LEU A 383 58.70 62.50 -22.55
N THR A 384 57.70 62.76 -23.41
CA THR A 384 56.36 63.15 -22.97
C THR A 384 55.52 61.89 -22.82
N ILE A 385 54.96 61.65 -21.63
CA ILE A 385 54.05 60.53 -21.35
C ILE A 385 52.65 61.12 -21.26
N GLU A 386 51.87 60.93 -22.31
CA GLU A 386 50.47 61.37 -22.35
C GLU A 386 49.58 60.14 -22.37
N LYS A 387 48.50 60.19 -21.57
CA LYS A 387 47.43 59.22 -21.68
C LYS A 387 46.57 59.65 -22.85
N ASP A 388 46.58 58.88 -23.94
CA ASP A 388 45.61 59.09 -25.02
C ASP A 388 44.19 58.87 -24.45
N ASN A 389 43.25 59.76 -24.81
CA ASN A 389 41.90 59.80 -24.24
C ASN A 389 40.92 58.83 -24.92
N ASN A 390 41.42 57.88 -25.72
CA ASN A 390 40.62 56.89 -26.44
C ASN A 390 40.38 55.61 -25.65
#